data_AF-A0A661TJZ7-F1
#
_entry.id   AF-A0A661TJZ7-F1
#
_cell.length_a   1.000
_cell.length_b   1.000
_cell.length_c   1.000
_cell.angle_alpha   90.00
_cell.angle_beta   90.00
_cell.angle_gamma   90.00
#
_symmetry.space_group_name_H-M   'P 1'
#
loop_
_entity.id
_entity.type
_entity.pdbx_description
1 polymer ?
#
loop_
_entity_poly.entity_id
_entity_poly.type
_entity_poly.pdbx_seq_one_letter_code
_entity_poly.pdbx_strand_id
1 'polypeptide(L)'
;MSIFEGLSPKYLKSQLDRLSNINLSLTELRDALVGPNNRTLTDIYDRLGNIGGSVSITNFPSWFTSSTKTTDDILSKLDALDNALASVGTDKLRTSLVDPLPAGNNWIGNVRVGDGTNVAAVVSGTLGGSAAKLLGVAPDLTKVFAGGTAYTEQEVSVSTTEATSSFDPPLKTVVLTNEGDVDITIKLNGGSTTKTLSARETKIIAFFEISDISYVVSSGSSTLKIEGYW
;
A
#
# COMPACT_ATOMS: atom_id res chain seq x y z
N MET A 1 -37.14 -112.51 10.22
CA MET A 1 -37.93 -111.43 10.82
C MET A 1 -37.77 -110.22 9.93
N SER A 2 -38.85 -109.81 9.27
CA SER A 2 -38.82 -108.67 8.36
C SER A 2 -38.67 -107.40 9.18
N ILE A 3 -37.87 -106.43 8.72
CA ILE A 3 -37.73 -105.11 9.36
C ILE A 3 -39.08 -104.37 9.51
N PHE A 4 -40.12 -104.86 8.82
CA PHE A 4 -41.48 -104.33 8.85
C PHE A 4 -42.39 -104.95 9.92
N GLU A 5 -41.99 -106.03 10.61
CA GLU A 5 -42.85 -106.74 11.59
C GLU A 5 -43.08 -105.96 12.90
N GLY A 6 -42.31 -104.90 13.18
CA GLY A 6 -42.44 -104.06 14.38
C GLY A 6 -43.02 -102.66 14.17
N LEU A 7 -43.36 -102.29 12.92
CA LEU A 7 -43.80 -100.93 12.60
C LEU A 7 -45.34 -100.85 12.60
N SER A 8 -45.91 -100.18 13.59
CA SER A 8 -47.37 -99.95 13.60
C SER A 8 -47.80 -99.04 12.44
N PRO A 9 -48.94 -99.30 11.78
CA PRO A 9 -49.46 -98.44 10.71
C PRO A 9 -49.61 -96.97 11.12
N LYS A 10 -49.97 -96.72 12.39
CA LYS A 10 -50.10 -95.37 12.95
C LYS A 10 -48.75 -94.64 13.02
N TYR A 11 -47.69 -95.35 13.39
CA TYR A 11 -46.34 -94.79 13.42
C TYR A 11 -45.86 -94.45 12.00
N LEU A 12 -46.06 -95.35 11.03
CA LEU A 12 -45.75 -95.11 9.63
C LEU A 12 -46.51 -93.89 9.07
N LYS A 13 -47.81 -93.78 9.37
CA LYS A 13 -48.61 -92.62 8.99
C LYS A 13 -48.09 -91.32 9.61
N SER A 14 -47.72 -91.33 10.89
CA SER A 14 -47.17 -90.13 11.55
C SER A 14 -45.83 -89.71 10.95
N GLN A 15 -44.94 -90.65 10.60
CA GLN A 15 -43.70 -90.31 9.92
C GLN A 15 -43.97 -89.78 8.50
N LEU A 16 -44.94 -90.35 7.79
CA LEU A 16 -45.33 -89.91 6.45
C LEU A 16 -45.98 -88.51 6.46
N ASP A 17 -46.84 -88.22 7.44
CA ASP A 17 -47.45 -86.90 7.63
C ASP A 17 -46.37 -85.84 7.99
N ARG A 18 -45.29 -86.22 8.67
CA ARG A 18 -44.15 -85.29 8.92
C ARG A 18 -43.36 -84.98 7.64
N LEU A 19 -43.34 -85.92 6.70
CA LEU A 19 -42.73 -85.73 5.39
C LEU A 19 -43.61 -84.90 4.45
N SER A 20 -44.91 -84.70 4.74
CA SER A 20 -45.79 -83.88 3.89
C SER A 20 -45.34 -82.41 3.79
N ASN A 21 -44.67 -81.90 4.83
CA ASN A 21 -44.10 -80.54 4.84
C ASN A 21 -42.80 -80.42 4.01
N ILE A 22 -42.19 -81.56 3.64
CA ILE A 22 -41.01 -81.64 2.76
C ILE A 22 -41.46 -82.02 1.33
N ASN A 23 -42.65 -82.59 1.19
CA ASN A 23 -43.23 -82.98 -0.10
C ASN A 23 -43.83 -81.78 -0.85
N LEU A 24 -43.01 -80.76 -1.09
CA LEU A 24 -43.26 -79.76 -2.13
C LEU A 24 -42.91 -80.41 -3.46
N SER A 25 -43.84 -80.39 -4.41
CA SER A 25 -43.51 -80.74 -5.78
C SER A 25 -42.43 -79.79 -6.31
N LEU A 26 -41.58 -80.27 -7.23
CA LEU A 26 -40.60 -79.41 -7.91
C LEU A 26 -41.29 -78.22 -8.61
N THR A 27 -42.56 -78.39 -9.00
CA THR A 27 -43.43 -77.35 -9.53
C THR A 27 -43.74 -76.28 -8.48
N GLU A 28 -44.20 -76.65 -7.29
CA GLU A 28 -44.50 -75.69 -6.22
C GLU A 28 -43.24 -74.98 -5.73
N LEU A 29 -42.09 -75.67 -5.66
CA LEU A 29 -40.81 -75.04 -5.33
C LEU A 29 -40.39 -74.04 -6.40
N ARG A 30 -40.50 -74.42 -7.68
CA ARG A 30 -40.22 -73.51 -8.80
C ARG A 30 -41.16 -72.30 -8.74
N ASP A 31 -42.44 -72.50 -8.52
CA ASP A 31 -43.43 -71.43 -8.49
C ASP A 31 -43.27 -70.53 -7.24
N ALA A 32 -42.77 -71.05 -6.12
CA ALA A 32 -42.39 -70.23 -4.96
C ALA A 32 -41.12 -69.40 -5.20
N LEU A 33 -40.18 -69.91 -5.99
CA LEU A 33 -38.96 -69.18 -6.41
C LEU A 33 -39.24 -68.17 -7.53
N VAL A 34 -40.23 -68.47 -8.38
CA VAL A 34 -40.74 -67.61 -9.44
C VAL A 34 -41.83 -66.73 -8.83
N GLY A 35 -41.44 -65.57 -8.30
CA GLY A 35 -42.35 -64.63 -7.69
C GLY A 35 -43.43 -64.10 -8.67
N PRO A 36 -44.37 -63.27 -8.17
CA PRO A 36 -45.45 -62.72 -8.98
C PRO A 36 -44.97 -62.12 -10.31
N ASN A 37 -45.75 -62.34 -11.38
CA ASN A 37 -45.40 -61.97 -12.75
C ASN A 37 -44.20 -62.72 -13.33
N ASN A 38 -44.00 -63.96 -12.92
CA ASN A 38 -42.96 -64.85 -13.45
C ASN A 38 -41.52 -64.36 -13.21
N ARG A 39 -41.31 -63.56 -12.16
CA ARG A 39 -40.00 -62.98 -11.82
C ARG A 39 -39.14 -64.01 -11.12
N THR A 40 -37.97 -64.26 -11.68
CA THR A 40 -37.00 -65.24 -11.22
C THR A 40 -35.89 -64.57 -10.39
N LEU A 41 -35.06 -65.39 -9.75
CA LEU A 41 -33.82 -64.91 -9.13
C LEU A 41 -32.87 -64.29 -10.16
N THR A 42 -32.93 -64.71 -11.43
CA THR A 42 -32.18 -64.12 -12.55
C THR A 42 -32.60 -62.66 -12.77
N ASP A 43 -33.90 -62.37 -12.75
CA ASP A 43 -34.40 -60.99 -12.90
C ASP A 43 -33.91 -60.08 -11.75
N ILE A 44 -33.80 -60.62 -10.54
CA ILE A 44 -33.24 -59.91 -9.38
C ILE A 44 -31.74 -59.68 -9.57
N TYR A 45 -31.00 -60.70 -9.98
CA TYR A 45 -29.58 -60.62 -10.27
C TYR A 45 -29.28 -59.57 -11.35
N ASP A 46 -30.04 -59.56 -12.44
CA ASP A 46 -29.88 -58.59 -13.54
C ASP A 46 -30.22 -57.17 -13.06
N ARG A 47 -31.26 -57.00 -12.24
CA ARG A 47 -31.62 -55.69 -11.70
C ARG A 47 -30.54 -55.15 -10.74
N LEU A 48 -29.94 -56.01 -9.92
CA LEU A 48 -28.85 -55.64 -9.02
C LEU A 48 -27.54 -55.40 -9.78
N GLY A 49 -27.26 -56.19 -10.83
CA GLY A 49 -26.13 -55.98 -11.73
C GLY A 49 -26.19 -54.62 -12.43
N ASN A 50 -27.38 -54.20 -12.85
CA ASN A 50 -27.61 -52.86 -13.40
C ASN A 50 -27.37 -51.74 -12.36
N ILE A 51 -27.64 -51.98 -11.07
CA ILE A 51 -27.38 -51.02 -9.99
C ILE A 51 -25.88 -50.87 -9.72
N GLY A 52 -25.07 -51.92 -9.91
CA GLY A 52 -23.61 -51.87 -9.77
C GLY A 52 -22.88 -51.08 -10.87
N GLY A 53 -23.54 -50.80 -11.99
CA GLY A 53 -22.98 -50.05 -13.12
C GLY A 53 -23.25 -48.55 -13.06
N SER A 54 -24.49 -48.14 -12.72
CA SER A 54 -24.92 -46.75 -12.50
C SER A 54 -26.39 -46.70 -12.06
N VAL A 55 -26.71 -45.99 -10.97
CA VAL A 55 -28.10 -45.70 -10.60
C VAL A 55 -28.56 -44.44 -11.33
N SER A 56 -29.51 -44.58 -12.26
CA SER A 56 -30.17 -43.42 -12.87
C SER A 56 -31.18 -42.82 -11.88
N ILE A 57 -30.84 -41.67 -11.31
CA ILE A 57 -31.72 -40.91 -10.42
C ILE A 57 -32.36 -39.79 -11.26
N THR A 58 -33.64 -39.96 -11.59
CA THR A 58 -34.38 -39.07 -12.49
C THR A 58 -35.02 -37.87 -11.79
N ASN A 59 -34.97 -37.81 -10.46
CA ASN A 59 -35.60 -36.77 -9.65
C ASN A 59 -34.58 -35.88 -8.92
N PHE A 60 -33.43 -35.65 -9.53
CA PHE A 60 -32.55 -34.61 -9.03
C PHE A 60 -33.20 -33.23 -9.23
N PRO A 61 -33.01 -32.28 -8.30
CA PRO A 61 -33.40 -30.90 -8.51
C PRO A 61 -32.79 -30.35 -9.80
N SER A 62 -33.52 -29.48 -10.51
CA SER A 62 -33.10 -28.95 -11.81
C SER A 62 -31.72 -28.30 -11.77
N TRP A 63 -31.34 -27.64 -10.67
CA TRP A 63 -30.02 -27.02 -10.51
C TRP A 63 -28.85 -28.01 -10.53
N PHE A 64 -29.09 -29.30 -10.29
CA PHE A 64 -28.07 -30.35 -10.33
C PHE A 64 -27.88 -30.90 -11.75
N THR A 65 -28.97 -31.03 -12.51
CA THR A 65 -28.97 -31.67 -13.83
C THR A 65 -28.97 -30.68 -15.00
N SER A 66 -29.22 -29.39 -14.75
CA SER A 66 -29.26 -28.37 -15.79
C SER A 66 -27.89 -27.72 -16.07
N SER A 67 -26.86 -28.07 -15.30
CA SER A 67 -25.53 -27.52 -15.51
C SER A 67 -24.90 -28.15 -16.75
N THR A 68 -24.56 -27.32 -17.73
CA THR A 68 -23.70 -27.71 -18.85
C THR A 68 -22.21 -27.61 -18.51
N LYS A 69 -21.88 -27.18 -17.28
CA LYS A 69 -20.51 -26.99 -16.84
C LYS A 69 -19.90 -28.28 -16.36
N THR A 70 -18.69 -28.57 -16.84
CA THR A 70 -17.89 -29.71 -16.44
C THR A 70 -17.07 -29.38 -15.20
N THR A 71 -16.43 -30.40 -14.61
CA THR A 71 -15.43 -30.20 -13.56
C THR A 71 -14.26 -29.31 -14.04
N ASP A 72 -13.89 -29.41 -15.32
CA ASP A 72 -12.81 -28.63 -15.92
C ASP A 72 -13.16 -27.13 -16.00
N ASP A 73 -14.42 -26.80 -16.26
CA ASP A 73 -14.91 -25.41 -16.23
C ASP A 73 -14.79 -24.79 -14.84
N ILE A 74 -15.01 -25.59 -13.79
CA ILE A 74 -14.91 -25.16 -12.40
C ILE A 74 -13.43 -24.94 -12.04
N LEU A 75 -12.56 -25.88 -12.41
CA LEU A 75 -11.13 -25.79 -12.14
C LEU A 75 -10.52 -24.56 -12.84
N SER A 76 -10.88 -24.34 -14.11
CA SER A 76 -10.44 -23.16 -14.86
C SER A 76 -10.84 -21.84 -14.20
N LYS A 77 -12.05 -21.78 -13.61
CA LYS A 77 -12.50 -20.60 -12.86
C LYS A 77 -11.75 -20.42 -11.54
N LEU A 78 -11.41 -21.52 -10.87
CA LEU A 78 -10.64 -21.48 -9.63
C LEU A 78 -9.21 -20.99 -9.89
N ASP A 79 -8.57 -21.48 -10.95
CA ASP A 79 -7.24 -21.02 -11.36
C ASP A 79 -7.26 -19.54 -11.75
N ALA A 80 -8.30 -19.07 -12.44
CA ALA A 80 -8.45 -17.65 -12.76
C ALA A 80 -8.56 -16.78 -11.50
N LEU A 81 -9.26 -17.25 -10.46
CA LEU A 81 -9.36 -16.55 -9.18
C LEU A 81 -8.04 -16.57 -8.41
N ASP A 82 -7.35 -17.70 -8.38
CA ASP A 82 -6.05 -17.82 -7.72
C ASP A 82 -5.03 -16.87 -8.34
N ASN A 83 -4.95 -16.84 -9.68
CA ASN A 83 -4.10 -15.90 -10.40
C ASN A 83 -4.48 -14.42 -10.14
N ALA A 84 -5.77 -14.11 -10.05
CA ALA A 84 -6.23 -12.77 -9.71
C ALA A 84 -5.84 -12.37 -8.28
N LEU A 85 -5.96 -13.28 -7.31
CA LEU A 85 -5.56 -13.04 -5.91
C LEU A 85 -4.04 -12.94 -5.76
N ALA A 86 -3.28 -13.80 -6.45
CA ALA A 86 -1.82 -13.73 -6.49
C ALA A 86 -1.34 -12.40 -7.08
N SER A 87 -2.03 -11.90 -8.12
CA SER A 87 -1.77 -10.58 -8.69
C SER A 87 -1.93 -9.47 -7.65
N VAL A 88 -3.01 -9.49 -6.84
CA VAL A 88 -3.25 -8.50 -5.78
C VAL A 88 -2.19 -8.56 -4.67
N GLY A 89 -1.72 -9.75 -4.28
CA GLY A 89 -0.67 -9.91 -3.26
C GLY A 89 0.70 -9.38 -3.70
N THR A 90 0.96 -9.36 -5.01
CA THR A 90 2.17 -8.77 -5.61
C THR A 90 2.01 -7.32 -6.06
N ASP A 91 0.78 -6.80 -6.03
CA ASP A 91 0.43 -5.43 -6.41
C ASP A 91 0.87 -4.44 -5.32
N LYS A 92 2.18 -4.28 -5.17
CA LYS A 92 2.78 -3.13 -4.51
C LYS A 92 2.53 -1.91 -5.42
N LEU A 93 1.39 -1.25 -5.25
CA LEU A 93 1.06 0.02 -5.90
C LEU A 93 1.09 -0.01 -7.44
N ARG A 94 0.09 -0.63 -8.06
CA ARG A 94 -0.65 0.02 -9.14
C ARG A 94 -1.53 1.15 -8.58
N THR A 95 -0.89 2.25 -8.19
CA THR A 95 -1.40 3.54 -8.65
C THR A 95 -0.74 3.86 -10.00
N SER A 96 -0.66 2.90 -10.93
CA SER A 96 -0.60 3.31 -12.33
C SER A 96 -1.99 3.87 -12.59
N LEU A 97 -2.12 5.19 -12.49
CA LEU A 97 -3.37 5.91 -12.66
C LEU A 97 -3.81 5.68 -14.10
N VAL A 98 -4.72 4.73 -14.29
CA VAL A 98 -5.20 4.35 -15.63
C VAL A 98 -6.08 5.46 -16.22
N ASP A 99 -6.65 6.28 -15.34
CA ASP A 99 -7.33 7.53 -15.63
C ASP A 99 -6.53 8.71 -15.06
N PRO A 100 -6.59 9.91 -15.67
CA PRO A 100 -6.15 11.12 -14.99
C PRO A 100 -6.80 11.18 -13.62
N LEU A 101 -5.99 11.41 -12.58
CA LEU A 101 -6.58 11.69 -11.29
C LEU A 101 -7.54 12.87 -11.48
N PRO A 102 -8.78 12.78 -10.95
CA PRO A 102 -9.71 13.90 -10.98
C PRO A 102 -8.94 15.17 -10.58
N ALA A 103 -9.21 16.31 -11.22
CA ALA A 103 -8.47 17.56 -11.08
C ALA A 103 -8.43 18.17 -9.65
N GLY A 104 -8.73 17.38 -8.63
CA GLY A 104 -8.33 17.60 -7.26
C GLY A 104 -6.85 17.27 -6.98
N ASN A 105 -6.50 17.40 -5.70
CA ASN A 105 -5.14 17.59 -5.18
C ASN A 105 -4.26 16.33 -5.15
N ASN A 106 -3.71 15.89 -6.27
CA ASN A 106 -2.91 14.67 -6.31
C ASN A 106 -1.40 14.90 -6.45
N TRP A 107 -0.60 14.14 -5.69
CA TRP A 107 0.84 14.31 -5.52
C TRP A 107 1.58 13.04 -5.96
N ILE A 108 2.34 13.09 -7.06
CA ILE A 108 2.93 11.90 -7.67
C ILE A 108 4.46 11.98 -7.71
N GLY A 109 5.10 11.00 -7.05
CA GLY A 109 6.34 10.36 -7.53
C GLY A 109 7.67 10.88 -7.01
N ASN A 110 7.93 12.19 -7.07
CA ASN A 110 9.25 12.76 -6.72
C ASN A 110 9.20 13.89 -5.71
N VAL A 111 8.03 14.10 -5.09
CA VAL A 111 7.92 15.03 -3.98
C VAL A 111 7.91 14.24 -2.68
N ARG A 112 9.02 14.28 -1.95
CA ARG A 112 9.06 13.92 -0.53
C ARG A 112 8.33 15.01 0.24
N VAL A 113 7.20 14.66 0.83
CA VAL A 113 6.41 15.57 1.64
C VAL A 113 6.21 14.93 3.00
N GLY A 114 6.95 15.41 3.98
CA GLY A 114 6.58 15.21 5.38
C GLY A 114 7.46 14.29 6.21
N ASP A 115 8.67 13.92 5.77
CA ASP A 115 9.58 13.10 6.62
C ASP A 115 10.77 13.87 7.20
N GLY A 116 10.83 15.20 6.99
CA GLY A 116 11.93 16.04 7.47
C GLY A 116 13.18 16.03 6.57
N THR A 117 13.18 15.27 5.46
CA THR A 117 14.25 15.25 4.44
C THR A 117 13.74 15.66 3.04
N ASN A 118 12.79 16.60 3.01
CA ASN A 118 12.09 17.00 1.79
C ASN A 118 13.02 17.70 0.78
N VAL A 119 13.00 17.27 -0.49
CA VAL A 119 13.74 17.90 -1.62
C VAL A 119 12.96 19.08 -2.22
N ALA A 120 11.65 19.11 -2.06
CA ALA A 120 10.78 20.22 -2.46
C ALA A 120 9.66 20.41 -1.43
N ALA A 121 9.52 21.62 -0.92
CA ALA A 121 8.45 21.99 0.01
C ALA A 121 7.40 22.84 -0.74
N VAL A 122 6.12 22.69 -0.37
CA VAL A 122 5.09 23.63 -0.81
C VAL A 122 5.24 24.89 0.03
N VAL A 123 5.79 25.93 -0.58
CA VAL A 123 5.97 27.23 0.05
C VAL A 123 4.83 28.14 -0.41
N SER A 124 4.17 28.81 0.53
CA SER A 124 3.28 29.93 0.20
C SER A 124 4.14 31.11 -0.25
N GLY A 125 4.06 31.48 -1.53
CA GLY A 125 4.79 32.62 -2.09
C GLY A 125 3.87 33.50 -2.92
N THR A 126 4.27 34.75 -3.18
CA THR A 126 3.52 35.67 -4.04
C THR A 126 4.21 35.74 -5.40
N LEU A 127 3.52 35.34 -6.47
CA LEU A 127 3.99 35.42 -7.86
C LEU A 127 3.12 36.43 -8.59
N GLY A 128 3.73 37.52 -9.09
CA GLY A 128 3.00 38.57 -9.80
C GLY A 128 1.93 39.28 -8.96
N GLY A 129 2.12 39.39 -7.65
CA GLY A 129 1.18 40.07 -6.75
C GLY A 129 0.00 39.23 -6.26
N SER A 130 -0.09 37.95 -6.64
CA SER A 130 -1.07 37.00 -6.10
C SER A 130 -0.40 35.88 -5.32
N ALA A 131 -1.01 35.51 -4.19
CA ALA A 131 -0.59 34.36 -3.40
C ALA A 131 -0.77 33.08 -4.22
N ALA A 132 0.30 32.32 -4.40
CA ALA A 132 0.34 31.06 -5.12
C ALA A 132 1.02 29.98 -4.27
N LYS A 133 0.61 28.73 -4.46
CA LYS A 133 1.32 27.57 -3.91
C LYS A 133 2.47 27.23 -4.85
N LEU A 134 3.69 27.42 -4.39
CA LEU A 134 4.89 27.26 -5.20
C LEU A 134 5.66 26.02 -4.76
N LEU A 135 6.35 25.40 -5.72
CA LEU A 135 7.31 24.34 -5.43
C LEU A 135 8.67 25.01 -5.16
N GLY A 136 9.04 25.10 -3.89
CA GLY A 136 10.31 25.67 -3.47
C GLY A 136 11.36 24.59 -3.27
N VAL A 137 12.48 24.69 -3.98
CA VAL A 137 13.71 23.97 -3.62
C VAL A 137 14.50 24.90 -2.70
N ALA A 138 14.77 24.48 -1.47
CA ALA A 138 15.64 25.26 -0.59
C ALA A 138 17.07 25.22 -1.15
N PRO A 139 17.72 26.36 -1.42
CA PRO A 139 19.13 26.36 -1.78
C PRO A 139 19.95 25.81 -0.60
N ASP A 140 21.04 25.11 -0.91
CA ASP A 140 22.02 24.69 0.09
C ASP A 140 22.73 25.93 0.66
N LEU A 141 22.23 26.44 1.79
CA LEU A 141 22.74 27.65 2.41
C LEU A 141 24.21 27.53 2.84
N THR A 142 24.72 26.31 3.06
CA THR A 142 26.14 26.13 3.38
C THR A 142 27.05 26.48 2.21
N LYS A 143 26.58 26.33 0.98
CA LYS A 143 27.31 26.72 -0.24
C LYS A 143 27.13 28.19 -0.62
N VAL A 144 26.14 28.87 -0.06
CA VAL A 144 25.93 30.31 -0.25
C VAL A 144 26.89 31.12 0.64
N PHE A 145 27.35 30.55 1.77
CA PHE A 145 28.16 31.27 2.77
C PHE A 145 29.52 30.61 3.09
N ALA A 146 29.90 29.54 2.41
CA ALA A 146 31.23 28.93 2.58
C ALA A 146 32.30 29.84 1.97
N GLY A 147 33.13 30.44 2.83
CA GLY A 147 34.26 31.28 2.45
C GLY A 147 35.08 30.68 1.31
N GLY A 148 35.16 31.45 0.22
CA GLY A 148 35.86 31.13 -1.01
C GLY A 148 36.29 32.42 -1.70
N THR A 149 36.53 32.42 -3.00
CA THR A 149 36.89 33.64 -3.77
C THR A 149 35.79 34.71 -3.76
N ALA A 150 34.60 34.39 -3.26
CA ALA A 150 33.43 35.26 -3.16
C ALA A 150 33.24 35.88 -1.76
N TYR A 151 34.32 36.16 -1.01
CA TYR A 151 34.28 36.62 0.39
C TYR A 151 35.26 37.78 0.64
N THR A 152 34.88 38.70 1.53
CA THR A 152 35.77 39.75 2.06
C THR A 152 35.54 39.93 3.56
N GLU A 153 36.59 40.29 4.28
CA GLU A 153 36.55 40.56 5.71
C GLU A 153 37.29 41.87 5.99
N GLN A 154 36.63 42.77 6.69
CA GLN A 154 37.17 44.06 7.07
C GLN A 154 36.82 44.35 8.53
N GLU A 155 37.80 44.82 9.29
CA GLU A 155 37.60 45.37 10.63
C GLU A 155 37.81 46.88 10.57
N VAL A 156 36.86 47.64 11.11
CA VAL A 156 36.89 49.11 11.09
C VAL A 156 36.62 49.69 12.48
N SER A 157 37.36 50.74 12.82
CA SER A 157 37.09 51.53 14.03
C SER A 157 35.94 52.50 13.78
N VAL A 158 34.93 52.46 14.62
CA VAL A 158 33.75 53.32 14.55
C VAL A 158 33.85 54.43 15.60
N SER A 159 33.64 55.67 15.18
CA SER A 159 33.70 56.86 16.03
C SER A 159 32.42 57.69 15.94
N THR A 160 32.39 58.84 16.60
CA THR A 160 31.30 59.81 16.51
C THR A 160 31.23 60.53 15.16
N THR A 161 32.25 60.37 14.30
CA THR A 161 32.23 60.83 12.91
C THR A 161 31.81 59.68 12.01
N GLU A 162 30.80 59.90 11.17
CA GLU A 162 30.33 58.90 10.21
C GLU A 162 31.42 58.55 9.20
N ALA A 163 31.65 57.25 9.03
CA ALA A 163 32.56 56.69 8.04
C ALA A 163 31.83 55.62 7.22
N THR A 164 32.36 55.28 6.06
CA THR A 164 31.73 54.37 5.11
C THR A 164 32.77 53.40 4.54
N SER A 165 32.39 52.13 4.46
CA SER A 165 33.08 51.12 3.65
C SER A 165 32.31 50.87 2.35
N SER A 166 33.00 50.91 1.22
CA SER A 166 32.44 50.70 -0.12
C SER A 166 32.91 49.37 -0.72
N PHE A 167 32.06 48.76 -1.54
CA PHE A 167 32.20 47.41 -2.04
C PHE A 167 31.86 47.36 -3.54
N ASP A 168 32.81 46.93 -4.37
CA ASP A 168 32.64 46.70 -5.81
C ASP A 168 33.24 45.33 -6.19
N PRO A 169 32.46 44.37 -6.72
CA PRO A 169 31.01 44.41 -6.99
C PRO A 169 30.17 44.65 -5.72
N PRO A 170 28.86 44.89 -5.75
CA PRO A 170 28.05 44.98 -4.52
C PRO A 170 27.97 43.63 -3.78
N LEU A 171 27.97 43.65 -2.44
CA LEU A 171 27.77 42.47 -1.60
C LEU A 171 26.31 41.97 -1.70
N LYS A 172 26.09 40.66 -1.73
CA LYS A 172 24.75 40.05 -1.66
C LYS A 172 24.32 39.69 -0.24
N THR A 173 25.30 39.53 0.65
CA THR A 173 25.08 39.29 2.07
C THR A 173 26.23 39.88 2.87
N VAL A 174 25.92 40.42 4.04
CA VAL A 174 26.91 40.87 5.00
C VAL A 174 26.55 40.41 6.41
N VAL A 175 27.57 39.98 7.15
CA VAL A 175 27.51 39.77 8.59
C VAL A 175 28.24 40.93 9.25
N LEU A 176 27.51 41.67 10.07
CA LEU A 176 28.02 42.81 10.82
C LEU A 176 28.09 42.42 12.29
N THR A 177 29.29 42.45 12.85
CA THR A 177 29.53 42.12 14.26
C THR A 177 30.09 43.35 14.97
N ASN A 178 29.36 43.83 15.96
CA ASN A 178 29.82 44.90 16.84
C ASN A 178 30.64 44.29 17.98
N GLU A 179 31.96 44.48 17.93
CA GLU A 179 32.88 43.92 18.93
C GLU A 179 33.13 44.88 20.10
N GLY A 180 32.50 46.05 20.13
CA GLY A 180 32.62 46.99 21.24
C GLY A 180 31.41 47.01 22.17
N ASP A 181 31.47 47.95 23.11
CA ASP A 181 30.52 48.08 24.23
C ASP A 181 29.50 49.23 24.03
N VAL A 182 29.47 49.84 22.85
CA VAL A 182 28.51 50.90 22.48
C VAL A 182 27.75 50.53 21.22
N ASP A 183 26.50 50.98 21.12
CA ASP A 183 25.64 50.72 19.96
C ASP A 183 26.13 51.47 18.72
N ILE A 184 26.14 50.78 17.58
CA ILE A 184 26.51 51.33 16.28
C ILE A 184 25.25 51.62 15.48
N THR A 185 25.18 52.79 14.87
CA THR A 185 24.17 53.13 13.87
C THR A 185 24.70 52.80 12.48
N ILE A 186 24.00 51.93 11.76
CA ILE A 186 24.33 51.49 10.41
C ILE A 186 23.36 52.09 9.38
N LYS A 187 23.87 52.51 8.23
CA LYS A 187 23.10 52.82 7.02
C LYS A 187 23.66 52.00 5.85
N LEU A 188 22.80 51.57 4.95
CA LEU A 188 23.18 50.81 3.76
C LEU A 188 22.96 51.65 2.51
N ASN A 189 23.88 51.56 1.55
CA ASN A 189 23.79 52.16 0.21
C ASN A 189 23.48 53.67 0.22
N GLY A 190 24.05 54.40 1.19
CA GLY A 190 23.80 55.84 1.35
C GLY A 190 22.34 56.21 1.69
N GLY A 191 21.51 55.24 2.08
CA GLY A 191 20.10 55.46 2.41
C GLY A 191 19.89 56.23 3.71
N SER A 192 18.68 56.77 3.90
CA SER A 192 18.29 57.49 5.11
C SER A 192 17.80 56.60 6.25
N THR A 193 17.50 55.32 5.97
CA THR A 193 17.03 54.36 6.98
C THR A 193 18.20 53.86 7.80
N THR A 194 18.13 54.07 9.11
CA THR A 194 19.15 53.58 10.06
C THR A 194 18.75 52.25 10.68
N LYS A 195 19.76 51.44 11.00
CA LYS A 195 19.65 50.21 11.78
C LYS A 195 20.57 50.33 12.98
N THR A 196 20.07 50.09 14.18
CA THR A 196 20.93 49.97 15.37
C THR A 196 21.47 48.54 15.44
N LEU A 197 22.79 48.42 15.54
CA LEU A 197 23.50 47.20 15.89
C LEU A 197 23.99 47.36 17.33
N SER A 198 23.37 46.66 18.26
CA SER A 198 23.67 46.84 19.68
C SER A 198 25.08 46.38 20.02
N ALA A 199 25.60 46.84 21.15
CA ALA A 199 26.87 46.38 21.71
C ALA A 199 26.92 44.84 21.75
N ARG A 200 28.04 44.24 21.31
CA ARG A 200 28.26 42.79 21.27
C ARG A 200 27.26 41.99 20.43
N GLU A 201 26.52 42.64 19.52
CA GLU A 201 25.52 41.99 18.67
C GLU A 201 26.10 41.67 17.28
N THR A 202 25.63 40.57 16.70
CA THR A 202 25.83 40.22 15.29
C THR A 202 24.52 40.29 14.53
N LYS A 203 24.52 40.92 13.36
CA LYS A 203 23.38 40.92 12.43
C LYS A 203 23.79 40.45 11.05
N ILE A 204 22.90 39.64 10.46
CA ILE A 204 23.01 39.16 9.09
C ILE A 204 22.02 39.94 8.24
N ILE A 205 22.50 40.48 7.14
CA ILE A 205 21.70 41.22 6.16
C ILE A 205 21.92 40.52 4.82
N ALA A 206 20.85 39.96 4.26
CA ALA A 206 20.89 39.16 3.04
C ALA A 206 19.73 39.53 2.10
N PHE A 207 19.83 39.02 0.87
CA PHE A 207 18.78 39.07 -0.16
C PHE A 207 18.57 40.41 -0.88
N PHE A 208 19.58 41.30 -0.87
CA PHE A 208 19.66 42.48 -1.75
C PHE A 208 21.11 42.97 -1.88
N GLU A 209 21.39 43.80 -2.88
CA GLU A 209 22.74 44.34 -3.16
C GLU A 209 23.14 45.43 -2.17
N ILE A 210 24.38 45.36 -1.65
CA ILE A 210 24.96 46.31 -0.70
C ILE A 210 26.27 46.82 -1.29
N SER A 211 26.26 48.05 -1.80
CA SER A 211 27.44 48.74 -2.34
C SER A 211 28.21 49.47 -1.26
N ASP A 212 27.54 49.92 -0.19
CA ASP A 212 28.16 50.76 0.83
C ASP A 212 27.53 50.53 2.21
N ILE A 213 28.34 50.59 3.26
CA ILE A 213 27.90 50.49 4.66
C ILE A 213 28.50 51.67 5.42
N SER A 214 27.63 52.59 5.85
CA SER A 214 28.01 53.71 6.71
C SER A 214 27.75 53.37 8.16
N TYR A 215 28.68 53.76 9.04
CA TYR A 215 28.67 53.44 10.46
C TYR A 215 29.11 54.63 11.31
N VAL A 216 28.42 54.83 12.43
CA VAL A 216 28.69 55.89 13.41
C VAL A 216 28.20 55.47 14.80
N VAL A 217 28.87 55.93 15.86
CA VAL A 217 28.38 55.79 17.25
C VAL A 217 27.93 57.15 17.78
N SER A 218 26.96 57.18 18.70
CA SER A 218 26.48 58.43 19.29
C SER A 218 27.46 59.03 20.30
N SER A 219 28.27 58.19 20.94
CA SER A 219 29.31 58.56 21.90
C SER A 219 30.34 57.45 22.04
N GLY A 220 31.60 57.81 22.33
CA GLY A 220 32.69 56.83 22.50
C GLY A 220 33.22 56.30 21.17
N SER A 221 33.65 55.04 21.17
CA SER A 221 34.15 54.33 19.98
C SER A 221 33.79 52.85 20.06
N SER A 222 33.68 52.20 18.90
CA SER A 222 33.49 50.75 18.80
C SER A 222 34.38 50.14 17.70
N THR A 223 34.40 48.82 17.62
CA THR A 223 34.99 48.06 16.51
C THR A 223 33.87 47.33 15.78
N LEU A 224 33.79 47.53 14.46
CA LEU A 224 32.84 46.85 13.59
C LEU A 224 33.60 45.87 12.71
N LYS A 225 33.26 44.60 12.82
CA LYS A 225 33.69 43.57 11.90
C LYS A 225 32.64 43.41 10.80
N ILE A 226 33.08 43.47 9.55
CA ILE A 226 32.26 43.36 8.34
C ILE A 226 32.74 42.14 7.55
N GLU A 227 31.89 41.12 7.48
CA GLU A 227 32.13 39.90 6.71
C GLU A 227 31.15 39.87 5.53
N GLY A 228 31.66 40.11 4.33
CA GLY A 228 30.89 40.31 3.11
C GLY A 228 30.97 39.13 2.14
N TYR A 229 29.86 38.83 1.46
CA TYR A 229 29.73 37.76 0.46
C TYR A 229 29.20 38.31 -0.87
N TRP A 230 29.89 38.01 -1.97
CA TRP A 230 29.55 38.44 -3.35
C TRP A 230 28.56 37.50 -4.06
#